data_AF-A0A202BVW0-F1
#
_entry.id   AF-A0A202BVW0-F1
#
_cell.length_a   1.000
_cell.length_b   1.000
_cell.length_c   1.000
_cell.angle_alpha   90.00
_cell.angle_beta   90.00
_cell.angle_gamma   90.00
#
_symmetry.space_group_name_H-M   'P 1'
#
loop_
_entity.id
_entity.type
_entity.pdbx_description
1 polymer ?
#
loop_
_entity_poly.entity_id
_entity_poly.type
_entity_poly.pdbx_seq_one_letter_code
_entity_poly.pdbx_strand_id
1 'polypeptide(L)'
;MKKLYATIGLFLASLVSAQVPQAFSYQTIAFNAAGAPIANGNVSLRISILDNAANGTVLYTETQNKTTNAKGLVNLNIGQGTATTGNFGAINWGTNAKFVKVEMDPAGGSNYTNVGVNQLMSVPYAMVAKNVVDSNNIPINQLIPKKSNYMIVYTDTNAYAFYQNSGSNGSWYSQSLSGTVKGAIASNTNSIIYTNTNAYAFYQNSGSGGNWYSQSLSGTVKGAVASDNCIVVYTDTNAYAFYQNSGSGGSWYTQSLSGTVKGAVASAKNIVIYTDTDAYAFYQNSGSGGNWYPQSLSGTVIGADFSTSNIMVYTNTNAYSFYQNSGSGGNWYSQSLSGNVINSISK
;
A
#
# COMPACT_ATOMS: atom_id res chain seq x y z
N MET A 1 -19.58 10.39 -38.04
CA MET A 1 -20.50 10.34 -36.88
C MET A 1 -20.08 9.31 -35.81
N LYS A 2 -19.81 8.04 -36.14
CA LYS A 2 -19.40 7.02 -35.14
C LYS A 2 -18.16 7.38 -34.29
N LYS A 3 -17.16 8.04 -34.90
CA LYS A 3 -15.94 8.47 -34.20
C LYS A 3 -16.18 9.64 -33.21
N LEU A 4 -17.19 10.48 -33.45
CA LEU A 4 -17.51 11.62 -32.58
C LEU A 4 -18.13 11.15 -31.25
N TYR A 5 -19.01 10.16 -31.30
CA TYR A 5 -19.61 9.56 -30.11
C TYR A 5 -18.58 8.85 -29.23
N ALA A 6 -17.56 8.22 -29.84
CA ALA A 6 -16.47 7.57 -29.11
C ALA A 6 -15.58 8.60 -28.37
N THR A 7 -15.24 9.72 -29.00
CA THR A 7 -14.44 10.78 -28.37
C THR A 7 -15.20 11.47 -27.23
N ILE A 8 -16.49 11.72 -27.41
CA ILE A 8 -17.36 12.27 -26.36
C ILE A 8 -17.45 11.28 -25.18
N GLY A 9 -17.65 9.99 -25.44
CA GLY A 9 -17.67 8.97 -24.39
C GLY A 9 -16.36 8.88 -23.60
N LEU A 10 -15.21 9.00 -24.26
CA LEU A 10 -13.90 8.96 -23.61
C LEU A 10 -13.61 10.21 -22.76
N PHE A 11 -14.07 11.39 -23.22
CA PHE A 11 -13.96 12.63 -22.45
C PHE A 11 -14.85 12.60 -21.20
N LEU A 12 -16.08 12.10 -21.31
CA LEU A 12 -16.98 11.92 -20.15
C LEU A 12 -16.43 10.92 -19.12
N ALA A 13 -15.74 9.85 -19.55
CA ALA A 13 -15.14 8.88 -18.63
C ALA A 13 -13.98 9.48 -17.81
N SER A 14 -13.26 10.47 -18.34
CA SER A 14 -12.16 11.15 -17.64
C SER A 14 -12.61 12.11 -16.54
N LEU A 15 -13.90 12.45 -16.49
CA LEU A 15 -14.49 13.35 -15.48
C LEU A 15 -14.95 12.61 -14.22
N VAL A 16 -14.92 11.28 -14.20
CA VAL A 16 -15.38 10.49 -13.05
C VAL A 16 -14.24 10.38 -12.03
N SER A 17 -14.18 11.34 -11.11
CA SER A 17 -13.37 11.21 -9.90
C SER A 17 -14.07 10.25 -8.93
N ALA A 18 -13.57 9.03 -8.78
CA ALA A 18 -13.99 8.15 -7.69
C ALA A 18 -13.40 8.67 -6.37
N GLN A 19 -14.02 9.69 -5.78
CA GLN A 19 -13.61 10.16 -4.46
C GLN A 19 -14.05 9.13 -3.42
N VAL A 20 -13.12 8.72 -2.55
CA VAL A 20 -13.47 7.93 -1.36
C VAL A 20 -14.51 8.75 -0.60
N PRO A 21 -15.68 8.18 -0.27
CA PRO A 21 -16.68 8.88 0.53
C PRO A 21 -16.03 9.42 1.80
N GLN A 22 -16.10 10.74 1.99
CA GLN A 22 -15.53 11.45 3.15
C GLN A 22 -16.46 11.31 4.35
N ALA A 23 -16.74 10.07 4.76
CA ALA A 23 -17.62 9.76 5.88
C ALA A 23 -17.45 8.34 6.42
N PHE A 24 -17.94 8.12 7.63
CA PHE A 24 -18.11 6.79 8.22
C PHE A 24 -19.51 6.63 8.84
N SER A 25 -20.01 5.40 8.85
CA SER A 25 -21.32 5.08 9.40
C SER A 25 -21.32 5.10 10.93
N TYR A 26 -22.41 5.61 11.51
CA TYR A 26 -22.66 5.62 12.95
C TYR A 26 -24.13 5.31 13.23
N GLN A 27 -24.37 4.47 14.23
CA GLN A 27 -25.70 4.06 14.66
C GLN A 27 -25.84 4.27 16.17
N THR A 28 -26.97 4.83 16.60
CA THR A 28 -27.27 5.06 18.02
C THR A 28 -28.76 4.96 18.30
N ILE A 29 -29.11 4.81 19.57
CA ILE A 29 -30.49 4.95 20.04
C ILE A 29 -30.61 6.33 20.70
N ALA A 30 -31.68 7.06 20.38
CA ALA A 30 -31.99 8.35 20.96
C ALA A 30 -32.89 8.19 22.19
N PHE A 31 -32.47 8.74 23.32
CA PHE A 31 -33.22 8.71 24.58
C PHE A 31 -33.70 10.11 24.94
N ASN A 32 -34.88 10.21 25.54
CA ASN A 32 -35.37 11.46 26.13
C ASN A 32 -34.79 11.67 27.54
N ALA A 33 -35.13 12.81 28.17
CA ALA A 33 -34.65 13.14 29.52
C ALA A 33 -35.09 12.14 30.62
N ALA A 34 -36.13 11.34 30.37
CA ALA A 34 -36.59 10.28 31.27
C ALA A 34 -35.90 8.92 31.00
N GLY A 35 -34.95 8.86 30.06
CA GLY A 35 -34.24 7.63 29.69
C GLY A 35 -35.02 6.67 28.80
N ALA A 36 -36.19 7.09 28.27
CA ALA A 36 -36.98 6.28 27.35
C ALA A 36 -36.57 6.55 25.88
N PRO A 37 -36.54 5.53 25.00
CA PRO A 37 -36.27 5.74 23.59
C PRO A 37 -37.29 6.69 22.93
N ILE A 38 -36.82 7.61 22.10
CA ILE A 38 -37.67 8.51 21.32
C ILE A 38 -38.11 7.73 20.08
N ALA A 39 -39.29 7.11 20.09
CA ALA A 39 -39.78 6.31 18.97
C ALA A 39 -40.43 7.16 17.87
N ASN A 40 -40.08 6.92 16.60
CA ASN A 40 -40.65 7.60 15.42
C ASN A 40 -40.64 9.14 15.52
N GLY A 41 -39.66 9.69 16.22
CA GLY A 41 -39.56 11.12 16.53
C GLY A 41 -38.44 11.79 15.74
N ASN A 42 -38.56 13.09 15.52
CA ASN A 42 -37.52 13.88 14.89
C ASN A 42 -36.51 14.35 15.96
N VAL A 43 -35.23 14.07 15.75
CA VAL A 43 -34.14 14.50 16.64
C VAL A 43 -33.10 15.25 15.83
N SER A 44 -32.44 16.21 16.47
CA SER A 44 -31.28 16.90 15.89
C SER A 44 -30.02 16.41 16.59
N LEU A 45 -29.00 16.10 15.81
CA LEU A 45 -27.70 15.64 16.28
C LEU A 45 -26.64 16.66 15.90
N ARG A 46 -25.75 16.98 16.85
CA ARG A 46 -24.51 17.70 16.59
C ARG A 46 -23.34 16.79 16.88
N ILE A 47 -22.50 16.58 15.88
CA ILE A 47 -21.37 15.67 15.94
C ILE A 47 -20.10 16.51 15.83
N SER A 48 -19.14 16.29 16.73
CA SER A 48 -17.84 16.92 16.68
C SER A 48 -16.71 15.90 16.70
N ILE A 49 -15.64 16.16 15.93
CA ILE A 49 -14.38 15.44 16.00
C ILE A 49 -13.40 16.26 16.84
N LEU A 50 -12.94 15.68 17.94
CA LEU A 50 -11.99 16.29 18.87
C LEU A 50 -10.61 15.66 18.70
N ASP A 51 -9.56 16.46 18.88
CA ASP A 51 -8.18 16.00 18.78
C ASP A 51 -7.55 15.65 20.13
N ASN A 52 -6.78 14.57 20.16
CA ASN A 52 -5.90 14.11 21.24
C ASN A 52 -6.56 13.72 22.58
N ALA A 53 -7.69 14.32 22.96
CA ALA A 53 -8.41 14.05 24.20
C ALA A 53 -9.93 14.25 24.05
N ALA A 54 -10.71 13.66 24.97
CA ALA A 54 -12.17 13.78 25.03
C ALA A 54 -12.69 15.22 25.28
N ASN A 55 -11.82 16.12 25.71
CA ASN A 55 -12.07 17.56 25.87
C ASN A 55 -11.12 18.41 25.01
N GLY A 56 -10.48 17.80 24.00
CA GLY A 56 -9.51 18.44 23.15
C GLY A 56 -10.13 19.44 22.15
N THR A 57 -9.29 20.00 21.29
CA THR A 57 -9.71 20.98 20.29
C THR A 57 -10.66 20.35 19.28
N VAL A 58 -11.74 21.06 18.94
CA VAL A 58 -12.67 20.66 17.88
C VAL A 58 -12.01 20.89 16.52
N LEU A 59 -11.82 19.82 15.75
CA LEU A 59 -11.33 19.88 14.36
C LEU A 59 -12.47 20.05 13.35
N TYR A 60 -13.63 19.47 13.67
CA TYR A 60 -14.80 19.47 12.80
C TYR A 60 -16.08 19.38 13.62
N THR A 61 -17.13 20.07 13.18
CA THR A 61 -18.48 19.92 13.71
C THR A 61 -19.49 19.91 12.57
N GLU A 62 -20.51 19.04 12.67
CA GLU A 62 -21.66 19.02 11.79
C GLU A 62 -22.98 18.87 12.55
N THR A 63 -24.08 19.24 11.89
CA THR A 63 -25.44 18.97 12.37
C THR A 63 -26.19 18.06 11.40
N GLN A 64 -27.05 17.20 11.94
CA GLN A 64 -27.94 16.33 11.18
C GLN A 64 -29.31 16.22 11.84
N ASN A 65 -30.38 16.37 11.04
CA ASN A 65 -31.74 16.09 11.46
C ASN A 65 -32.14 14.69 10.99
N LYS A 66 -32.63 13.85 11.91
CA LYS A 66 -32.99 12.46 11.63
C LYS A 66 -34.29 12.08 12.32
N THR A 67 -35.06 11.21 11.68
CA THR A 67 -36.20 10.54 12.29
C THR A 67 -35.73 9.21 12.88
N THR A 68 -36.03 8.97 14.15
CA THR A 68 -35.78 7.69 14.81
C THR A 68 -36.78 6.62 14.32
N ASN A 69 -36.44 5.34 14.44
CA ASN A 69 -37.41 4.27 14.20
C ASN A 69 -38.25 3.95 15.46
N ALA A 70 -39.11 2.93 15.39
CA ALA A 70 -39.94 2.48 16.51
C ALA A 70 -39.16 2.05 17.77
N LYS A 71 -37.85 1.77 17.65
CA LYS A 71 -36.96 1.44 18.77
C LYS A 71 -36.08 2.62 19.20
N GLY A 72 -36.29 3.81 18.64
CA GLY A 72 -35.45 4.99 18.89
C GLY A 72 -34.12 5.00 18.14
N LEU A 73 -33.89 4.07 17.21
CA LEU A 73 -32.63 3.95 16.48
C LEU A 73 -32.49 5.03 15.41
N VAL A 74 -31.28 5.56 15.26
CA VAL A 74 -30.87 6.49 14.20
C VAL A 74 -29.63 5.94 13.49
N ASN A 75 -29.65 5.99 12.16
CA ASN A 75 -28.48 5.78 11.30
C ASN A 75 -28.03 7.11 10.70
N LEU A 76 -26.75 7.39 10.76
CA LEU A 76 -26.14 8.53 10.08
C LEU A 76 -24.75 8.20 9.55
N ASN A 77 -24.32 9.01 8.59
CA ASN A 77 -22.95 8.99 8.07
C ASN A 77 -22.29 10.27 8.56
N ILE A 78 -21.34 10.14 9.49
CA ILE A 78 -20.58 11.28 10.03
C ILE A 78 -19.63 11.77 8.95
N GLY A 79 -19.64 13.07 8.67
CA GLY A 79 -18.91 13.71 7.56
C GLY A 79 -19.81 14.13 6.39
N GLN A 80 -21.07 13.71 6.39
CA GLN A 80 -22.08 14.07 5.38
C GLN A 80 -23.23 14.91 5.97
N GLY A 81 -23.05 15.47 7.17
CA GLY A 81 -23.97 16.44 7.75
C GLY A 81 -23.73 17.86 7.23
N THR A 82 -24.48 18.82 7.78
CA THR A 82 -24.22 20.24 7.52
C THR A 82 -23.06 20.68 8.40
N ALA A 83 -21.88 20.87 7.80
CA ALA A 83 -20.71 21.34 8.51
C ALA A 83 -20.93 22.75 9.09
N THR A 84 -20.62 22.92 10.37
CA THR A 84 -20.68 24.22 11.07
C THR A 84 -19.29 24.72 11.46
N THR A 85 -18.31 23.81 11.59
CA THR A 85 -16.90 24.12 11.86
C THR A 85 -16.01 23.15 11.09
N GLY A 86 -14.95 23.67 10.47
CA GLY A 86 -13.92 22.85 9.80
C GLY A 86 -14.39 22.16 8.51
N ASN A 87 -13.51 21.34 7.94
CA ASN A 87 -13.79 20.51 6.77
C ASN A 87 -13.41 19.07 7.10
N PHE A 88 -14.37 18.14 6.98
CA PHE A 88 -14.16 16.73 7.31
C PHE A 88 -13.00 16.10 6.52
N GLY A 89 -12.89 16.43 5.23
CA GLY A 89 -11.83 15.91 4.36
C GLY A 89 -10.45 16.50 4.64
N ALA A 90 -10.36 17.58 5.43
CA ALA A 90 -9.10 18.18 5.84
C ALA A 90 -8.57 17.66 7.20
N ILE A 91 -9.31 16.78 7.87
CA ILE A 91 -8.89 16.21 9.16
C ILE A 91 -7.69 15.28 8.92
N ASN A 92 -6.59 15.53 9.63
CA ASN A 92 -5.46 14.60 9.63
C ASN A 92 -5.76 13.41 10.56
N TRP A 93 -6.22 12.31 9.96
CA TRP A 93 -6.53 11.06 10.66
C TRP A 93 -5.30 10.25 11.07
N GLY A 94 -4.11 10.56 10.53
CA GLY A 94 -2.87 9.81 10.77
C GLY A 94 -2.10 10.24 12.02
N THR A 95 -2.46 11.35 12.65
CA THR A 95 -1.77 11.93 13.81
C THR A 95 -2.73 12.08 14.98
N ASN A 96 -2.29 11.80 16.21
CA ASN A 96 -3.07 11.89 17.46
C ASN A 96 -4.34 11.00 17.48
N ALA A 97 -4.79 10.66 18.69
CA ALA A 97 -6.10 10.05 18.86
C ALA A 97 -7.22 11.01 18.43
N LYS A 98 -8.30 10.48 17.87
CA LYS A 98 -9.52 11.24 17.53
C LYS A 98 -10.66 10.79 18.41
N PHE A 99 -11.51 11.72 18.82
CA PHE A 99 -12.70 11.43 19.62
C PHE A 99 -13.94 11.95 18.90
N VAL A 100 -15.02 11.18 18.93
CA VAL A 100 -16.34 11.60 18.47
C VAL A 100 -17.14 12.04 19.69
N LYS A 101 -17.53 13.32 19.68
CA LYS A 101 -18.50 13.88 20.61
C LYS A 101 -19.87 13.93 19.93
N VAL A 102 -20.87 13.38 20.60
CA VAL A 102 -22.25 13.36 20.13
C VAL A 102 -23.11 14.18 21.07
N GLU A 103 -23.84 15.12 20.50
CA GLU A 103 -24.82 15.93 21.23
C GLU A 103 -26.17 15.86 20.52
N MET A 104 -27.26 15.98 21.27
CA MET A 104 -28.62 15.77 20.76
C MET A 104 -29.59 16.80 21.31
N ASP A 105 -30.50 17.27 20.45
CA ASP A 105 -31.77 17.89 20.84
C ASP A 105 -32.91 16.89 20.58
N PRO A 106 -33.52 16.33 21.65
CA PRO A 106 -34.65 15.40 21.56
C PRO A 106 -35.89 15.94 20.85
N ALA A 107 -36.06 17.27 20.80
CA ALA A 107 -37.19 17.93 20.13
C ALA A 107 -36.89 18.32 18.68
N GLY A 108 -35.68 18.02 18.18
CA GLY A 108 -35.28 18.36 16.81
C GLY A 108 -34.89 19.83 16.62
N GLY A 109 -34.68 20.58 17.70
CA GLY A 109 -34.21 21.97 17.69
C GLY A 109 -32.68 22.09 17.72
N SER A 110 -32.19 23.17 18.33
CA SER A 110 -30.77 23.50 18.48
C SER A 110 -30.26 23.48 19.93
N ASN A 111 -31.07 23.01 20.88
CA ASN A 111 -30.73 22.92 22.30
C ASN A 111 -29.98 21.61 22.59
N TYR A 112 -28.78 21.50 22.04
CA TYR A 112 -27.98 20.29 22.11
C TYR A 112 -27.47 19.99 23.53
N THR A 113 -27.70 18.75 23.97
CA THR A 113 -27.17 18.19 25.22
C THR A 113 -26.13 17.12 24.91
N ASN A 114 -25.07 17.01 25.72
CA ASN A 114 -24.01 16.02 25.49
C ASN A 114 -24.51 14.61 25.80
N VAL A 115 -24.42 13.71 24.82
CA VAL A 115 -24.81 12.30 24.93
C VAL A 115 -23.59 11.44 25.24
N GLY A 116 -22.40 11.84 24.79
CA GLY A 116 -21.17 11.13 25.08
C GLY A 116 -19.99 11.56 24.22
N VAL A 117 -18.80 11.21 24.69
CA VAL A 117 -17.54 11.38 23.96
C VAL A 117 -16.77 10.07 24.00
N ASN A 118 -16.46 9.52 22.84
CA ASN A 118 -15.73 8.25 22.72
C ASN A 118 -14.55 8.39 21.78
N GLN A 119 -13.45 7.69 22.08
CA GLN A 119 -12.32 7.61 21.16
C GLN A 119 -12.69 6.77 19.93
N LEU A 120 -12.29 7.24 18.75
CA LEU A 120 -12.34 6.44 17.54
C LEU A 120 -11.19 5.43 17.55
N MET A 121 -11.56 4.16 17.61
CA MET A 121 -10.62 3.04 17.49
C MET A 121 -10.56 2.55 16.05
N SER A 122 -9.40 2.05 15.63
CA SER A 122 -9.25 1.41 14.33
C SER A 122 -10.16 0.20 14.20
N VAL A 123 -10.88 0.10 13.08
CA VAL A 123 -11.62 -1.12 12.71
C VAL A 123 -10.68 -2.13 12.05
N PRO A 124 -10.97 -3.46 12.07
CA PRO A 124 -10.08 -4.48 11.53
C PRO A 124 -9.60 -4.23 10.09
N TYR A 125 -10.48 -3.73 9.21
CA TYR A 125 -10.11 -3.38 7.83
C TYR A 125 -9.14 -2.20 7.75
N ALA A 126 -9.30 -1.20 8.63
CA ALA A 126 -8.41 -0.04 8.71
C ALA A 126 -7.05 -0.39 9.34
N MET A 127 -6.99 -1.40 10.22
CA MET A 127 -5.72 -1.89 10.77
C MET A 127 -4.82 -2.52 9.69
N VAL A 128 -5.42 -3.20 8.69
CA VAL A 128 -4.66 -3.70 7.52
C VAL A 128 -4.17 -2.53 6.65
N ALA A 129 -4.95 -1.45 6.54
CA ALA A 129 -4.53 -0.25 5.82
C ALA A 129 -3.35 0.48 6.48
N LYS A 130 -3.17 0.39 7.81
CA LYS A 130 -2.00 0.95 8.51
C LYS A 130 -0.68 0.37 7.96
N ASN A 131 -0.64 -0.92 7.63
CA ASN A 131 0.54 -1.55 7.03
C ASN A 131 0.86 -0.97 5.63
N VAL A 132 -0.16 -0.44 4.93
CA VAL A 132 -0.02 0.20 3.61
C VAL A 132 0.35 1.69 3.74
N VAL A 133 -0.11 2.38 4.78
CA VAL A 133 0.20 3.79 5.06
C VAL A 133 1.61 3.95 5.64
N ASP A 134 2.06 3.03 6.50
CA ASP A 134 3.45 3.04 6.99
C ASP A 134 4.45 2.76 5.85
N SER A 135 4.01 2.20 4.72
CA SER A 135 4.80 2.07 3.49
C SER A 135 4.83 3.33 2.61
N ASN A 136 4.01 4.35 2.88
CA ASN A 136 3.85 5.51 1.99
C ASN A 136 3.89 6.89 2.68
N ASN A 137 4.06 6.96 4.00
CA ASN A 137 4.18 8.23 4.72
C ASN A 137 5.64 8.57 5.03
N ILE A 138 6.45 8.79 3.98
CA ILE A 138 7.83 9.28 4.09
C ILE A 138 7.76 10.75 4.55
N PRO A 139 8.07 11.11 5.82
CA PRO A 139 8.40 12.49 6.12
C PRO A 139 9.57 12.90 5.21
N ILE A 140 9.50 14.12 4.67
CA ILE A 140 10.47 14.72 3.73
C ILE A 140 11.94 14.64 4.19
N ASN A 141 12.19 14.31 5.47
CA ASN A 141 13.50 14.07 6.06
C ASN A 141 13.96 12.59 6.02
N GLN A 142 13.21 11.72 5.33
CA GLN A 142 13.50 10.31 5.06
C GLN A 142 13.46 9.99 3.56
N LEU A 143 13.55 11.00 2.68
CA LEU A 143 14.20 10.83 1.38
C LEU A 143 15.67 10.54 1.67
N ILE A 144 16.00 9.37 2.24
CA ILE A 144 17.33 8.82 2.11
C ILE A 144 17.42 8.57 0.61
N PRO A 145 18.21 9.35 -0.15
CA PRO A 145 18.43 9.02 -1.54
C PRO A 145 18.98 7.60 -1.51
N LYS A 146 18.29 6.63 -2.14
CA LYS A 146 18.93 5.33 -2.37
C LYS A 146 20.27 5.65 -3.02
N LYS A 147 21.36 5.01 -2.56
CA LYS A 147 22.76 5.38 -2.85
C LYS A 147 23.17 5.18 -4.32
N SER A 148 22.33 5.57 -5.27
CA SER A 148 22.59 5.50 -6.68
C SER A 148 22.93 6.88 -7.22
N ASN A 149 23.81 6.91 -8.21
CA ASN A 149 24.42 8.12 -8.74
C ASN A 149 23.62 8.73 -9.90
N TYR A 150 22.41 8.24 -10.14
CA TYR A 150 21.55 8.69 -11.24
C TYR A 150 20.14 9.04 -10.75
N MET A 151 19.43 9.82 -11.55
CA MET A 151 18.00 10.09 -11.38
C MET A 151 17.25 9.71 -12.66
N ILE A 152 15.96 9.40 -12.53
CA ILE A 152 15.10 9.10 -13.68
C ILE A 152 13.84 9.93 -13.62
N VAL A 153 13.47 10.54 -14.75
CA VAL A 153 12.14 11.08 -15.00
C VAL A 153 11.49 10.26 -16.11
N TYR A 154 10.20 9.96 -16.00
CA TYR A 154 9.47 9.19 -17.00
C TYR A 154 8.11 9.82 -17.30
N THR A 155 7.67 9.62 -18.54
CA THR A 155 6.35 9.97 -19.05
C THR A 155 5.56 8.67 -19.29
N ASP A 156 4.40 8.80 -19.91
CA ASP A 156 3.62 7.66 -20.43
C ASP A 156 4.31 6.89 -21.57
N THR A 157 5.32 7.50 -22.21
CA THR A 157 5.90 7.04 -23.48
C THR A 157 7.41 6.91 -23.45
N ASN A 158 8.11 7.57 -22.53
CA ASN A 158 9.58 7.55 -22.45
C ASN A 158 10.07 7.64 -21.01
N ALA A 159 11.25 7.09 -20.76
CA ALA A 159 12.03 7.31 -19.54
C ALA A 159 13.37 7.95 -19.89
N TYR A 160 13.83 8.86 -19.04
CA TYR A 160 15.06 9.62 -19.20
C TYR A 160 15.85 9.54 -17.90
N ALA A 161 17.00 8.87 -17.96
CA ALA A 161 17.93 8.79 -16.86
C ALA A 161 19.05 9.82 -17.04
N PHE A 162 19.39 10.53 -15.97
CA PHE A 162 20.57 11.39 -15.92
C PHE A 162 21.58 10.78 -14.97
N TYR A 163 22.81 10.59 -15.45
CA TYR A 163 23.91 10.04 -14.67
C TYR A 163 25.18 10.87 -14.90
N GLN A 164 25.92 11.13 -13.82
CA GLN A 164 27.23 11.77 -13.89
C GLN A 164 28.31 10.82 -13.36
N ASN A 165 29.28 10.49 -14.21
CA ASN A 165 30.50 9.81 -13.78
C ASN A 165 31.38 10.78 -12.98
N SER A 166 32.02 10.29 -11.92
CA SER A 166 32.99 11.08 -11.15
C SER A 166 34.09 11.64 -12.06
N GLY A 167 34.25 12.96 -12.07
CA GLY A 167 35.24 13.64 -12.91
C GLY A 167 34.82 13.88 -14.37
N SER A 168 33.58 13.58 -14.74
CA SER A 168 33.02 13.80 -16.08
C SER A 168 31.76 14.67 -16.06
N ASN A 169 31.37 15.18 -17.23
CA ASN A 169 30.05 15.80 -17.41
C ASN A 169 28.94 14.74 -17.28
N GLY A 170 27.74 15.19 -16.90
CA GLY A 170 26.56 14.33 -16.85
C GLY A 170 25.98 14.03 -18.24
N SER A 171 25.40 12.83 -18.37
CA SER A 171 24.83 12.32 -19.62
C SER A 171 23.37 11.91 -19.41
N TRP A 172 22.55 12.15 -20.44
CA TRP A 172 21.17 11.69 -20.51
C TRP A 172 21.07 10.36 -21.28
N TYR A 173 20.22 9.46 -20.81
CA TYR A 173 19.93 8.16 -21.41
C TYR A 173 18.42 7.98 -21.53
N SER A 174 17.91 7.85 -22.76
CA SER A 174 16.48 7.73 -23.03
C SER A 174 16.07 6.29 -23.38
N GLN A 175 14.86 5.90 -22.98
CA GLN A 175 14.22 4.63 -23.33
C GLN A 175 12.75 4.87 -23.66
N SER A 176 12.29 4.45 -24.83
CA SER A 176 10.85 4.45 -25.14
C SER A 176 10.13 3.31 -24.41
N LEU A 177 8.96 3.62 -23.88
CA LEU A 177 8.11 2.72 -23.11
C LEU A 177 6.98 2.21 -23.98
N SER A 178 6.70 0.91 -23.87
CA SER A 178 5.58 0.24 -24.51
C SER A 178 4.56 -0.16 -23.46
N GLY A 179 3.28 0.08 -23.75
CA GLY A 179 2.18 -0.17 -22.83
C GLY A 179 1.90 0.97 -21.86
N THR A 180 0.92 0.78 -20.98
CA THR A 180 0.52 1.74 -19.96
C THR A 180 1.42 1.61 -18.73
N VAL A 181 2.11 2.69 -18.36
CA VAL A 181 2.94 2.76 -17.14
C VAL A 181 2.10 2.41 -15.91
N LYS A 182 2.63 1.50 -15.09
CA LYS A 182 2.00 1.01 -13.85
C LYS A 182 2.73 1.47 -12.60
N GLY A 183 4.03 1.75 -12.71
CA GLY A 183 4.80 2.29 -11.61
C GLY A 183 6.29 2.31 -11.90
N ALA A 184 7.04 2.78 -10.90
CA ALA A 184 8.48 2.73 -10.88
C ALA A 184 8.97 2.40 -9.47
N ILE A 185 10.13 1.77 -9.38
CA ILE A 185 10.75 1.38 -8.11
C ILE A 185 12.26 1.42 -8.25
N ALA A 186 12.96 1.72 -7.16
CA ALA A 186 14.42 1.77 -7.13
C ALA A 186 14.98 0.86 -6.04
N SER A 187 16.19 0.36 -6.26
CA SER A 187 17.11 -0.22 -5.28
C SER A 187 18.33 0.71 -5.15
N ASN A 188 19.36 0.31 -4.41
CA ASN A 188 20.61 1.06 -4.32
C ASN A 188 21.44 0.99 -5.61
N THR A 189 21.20 0.00 -6.46
CA THR A 189 22.02 -0.27 -7.66
C THR A 189 21.27 -0.15 -8.98
N ASN A 190 19.94 -0.23 -8.96
CA ASN A 190 19.14 -0.22 -10.17
C ASN A 190 17.75 0.37 -9.94
N SER A 191 17.05 0.68 -11.01
CA SER A 191 15.68 1.21 -10.99
C SER A 191 14.90 0.60 -12.12
N ILE A 192 13.62 0.33 -11.90
CA ILE A 192 12.72 -0.19 -12.92
C ILE A 192 11.52 0.73 -13.07
N ILE A 193 11.19 1.03 -14.31
CA ILE A 193 9.85 1.49 -14.71
C ILE A 193 9.15 0.28 -15.31
N TYR A 194 7.93 0.00 -14.89
CA TYR A 194 7.16 -1.12 -15.43
C TYR A 194 5.80 -0.65 -15.95
N THR A 195 5.42 -1.21 -17.08
CA THR A 195 4.14 -1.03 -17.74
C THR A 195 3.32 -2.30 -17.59
N ASN A 196 2.13 -2.35 -18.19
CA ASN A 196 1.36 -3.59 -18.28
C ASN A 196 1.99 -4.66 -19.18
N THR A 197 2.99 -4.34 -20.01
CA THR A 197 3.58 -5.27 -20.97
C THR A 197 5.09 -5.45 -20.82
N ASN A 198 5.79 -4.51 -20.18
CA ASN A 198 7.25 -4.49 -20.12
C ASN A 198 7.76 -3.95 -18.80
N ALA A 199 8.96 -4.38 -18.41
CA ALA A 199 9.75 -3.75 -17.37
C ALA A 199 11.07 -3.24 -17.97
N TYR A 200 11.47 -2.04 -17.59
CA TYR A 200 12.65 -1.34 -18.11
C TYR A 200 13.56 -1.02 -16.95
N ALA A 201 14.63 -1.80 -16.82
CA ALA A 201 15.65 -1.59 -15.81
C ALA A 201 16.69 -0.60 -16.29
N PHE A 202 17.09 0.32 -15.41
CA PHE A 202 18.25 1.18 -15.58
C PHE A 202 19.27 0.88 -14.48
N TYR A 203 20.54 0.86 -14.86
CA TYR A 203 21.68 0.66 -13.97
C TYR A 203 22.96 1.28 -14.55
N GLN A 204 23.98 1.42 -13.73
CA GLN A 204 25.28 2.01 -14.08
C GLN A 204 26.42 1.13 -13.58
N ASN A 205 27.35 0.71 -14.44
CA ASN A 205 28.60 0.10 -13.97
C ASN A 205 29.64 1.20 -13.71
N SER A 206 30.45 1.01 -12.68
CA SER A 206 31.60 1.87 -12.39
C SER A 206 32.51 1.96 -13.62
N GLY A 207 32.70 3.18 -14.14
CA GLY A 207 33.53 3.43 -15.32
C GLY A 207 32.82 3.25 -16.67
N SER A 208 31.56 2.78 -16.70
CA SER A 208 30.73 2.80 -17.91
C SER A 208 29.64 3.88 -17.81
N GLY A 209 28.96 4.15 -18.93
CA GLY A 209 27.72 4.92 -18.92
C GLY A 209 26.57 4.16 -18.25
N GLY A 210 25.42 4.82 -18.13
CA GLY A 210 24.16 4.19 -17.75
C GLY A 210 23.57 3.35 -18.87
N ASN A 211 22.83 2.30 -18.52
CA ASN A 211 22.29 1.33 -19.48
C ASN A 211 20.82 1.02 -19.19
N TRP A 212 20.01 0.94 -20.25
CA TRP A 212 18.64 0.47 -20.20
C TRP A 212 18.55 -1.01 -20.63
N TYR A 213 17.71 -1.79 -19.93
CA TYR A 213 17.49 -3.20 -20.24
C TYR A 213 16.00 -3.55 -20.09
N SER A 214 15.38 -3.96 -21.20
CA SER A 214 13.95 -4.25 -21.24
C SER A 214 13.65 -5.75 -21.09
N GLN A 215 12.57 -6.05 -20.38
CA GLN A 215 11.99 -7.39 -20.26
C GLN A 215 10.50 -7.33 -20.62
N SER A 216 10.05 -8.22 -21.50
CA SER A 216 8.62 -8.40 -21.76
C SER A 216 7.98 -9.17 -20.60
N LEU A 217 6.81 -8.71 -20.17
CA LEU A 217 6.03 -9.28 -19.09
C LEU A 217 4.88 -10.11 -19.66
N SER A 218 4.62 -11.26 -19.03
CA SER A 218 3.49 -12.12 -19.34
C SER A 218 2.53 -12.15 -18.15
N GLY A 219 1.24 -12.04 -18.42
CA GLY A 219 0.18 -11.98 -17.41
C GLY A 219 -0.14 -10.57 -16.93
N THR A 220 -1.04 -10.48 -15.94
CA THR A 220 -1.48 -9.22 -15.37
C THR A 220 -0.50 -8.76 -14.31
N VAL A 221 0.13 -7.59 -14.50
CA VAL A 221 1.04 -6.99 -13.51
C VAL A 221 0.32 -6.77 -12.17
N LYS A 222 0.94 -7.26 -11.09
CA LYS A 222 0.44 -7.15 -9.71
C LYS A 222 1.23 -6.15 -8.88
N GLY A 223 2.51 -5.97 -9.16
CA GLY A 223 3.33 -4.99 -8.47
C GLY A 223 4.81 -5.17 -8.71
N ALA A 224 5.60 -4.46 -7.91
CA ALA A 224 7.03 -4.62 -7.83
C ALA A 224 7.51 -4.46 -6.38
N VAL A 225 8.64 -5.08 -6.05
CA VAL A 225 9.24 -5.06 -4.72
C VAL A 225 10.76 -4.97 -4.87
N ALA A 226 11.44 -4.29 -3.93
CA ALA A 226 12.88 -4.09 -4.00
C ALA A 226 13.57 -4.44 -2.68
N SER A 227 14.69 -5.16 -2.79
CA SER A 227 15.71 -5.23 -1.76
C SER A 227 16.76 -4.14 -1.98
N ASP A 228 17.90 -4.21 -1.30
CA ASP A 228 18.97 -3.23 -1.47
C ASP A 228 19.56 -3.26 -2.89
N ASN A 229 19.67 -4.43 -3.53
CA ASN A 229 20.38 -4.55 -4.81
C ASN A 229 19.56 -5.23 -5.93
N CYS A 230 18.36 -5.72 -5.60
CA CYS A 230 17.49 -6.40 -6.55
C CYS A 230 16.10 -5.76 -6.54
N ILE A 231 15.45 -5.83 -7.69
CA ILE A 231 14.06 -5.48 -7.86
C ILE A 231 13.36 -6.65 -8.54
N VAL A 232 12.18 -7.02 -8.07
CA VAL A 232 11.30 -7.97 -8.73
C VAL A 232 10.03 -7.25 -9.18
N VAL A 233 9.72 -7.35 -10.47
CA VAL A 233 8.36 -7.06 -10.99
C VAL A 233 7.61 -8.38 -11.10
N TYR A 234 6.37 -8.45 -10.64
CA TYR A 234 5.60 -9.68 -10.66
C TYR A 234 4.20 -9.49 -11.24
N THR A 235 3.76 -10.51 -11.96
CA THR A 235 2.43 -10.65 -12.55
C THR A 235 1.66 -11.74 -11.80
N ASP A 236 0.45 -12.03 -12.25
CA ASP A 236 -0.31 -13.22 -11.80
C ASP A 236 0.34 -14.55 -12.18
N THR A 237 1.29 -14.58 -13.13
CA THR A 237 1.86 -15.82 -13.68
C THR A 237 3.37 -15.90 -13.59
N ASN A 238 4.09 -14.79 -13.42
CA ASN A 238 5.55 -14.77 -13.44
C ASN A 238 6.12 -13.70 -12.49
N ALA A 239 7.33 -13.94 -12.01
CA ALA A 239 8.17 -12.96 -11.33
C ALA A 239 9.45 -12.74 -12.15
N TYR A 240 9.85 -11.48 -12.28
CA TYR A 240 10.97 -11.02 -13.09
C TYR A 240 11.92 -10.24 -12.19
N ALA A 241 12.99 -10.90 -11.74
CA ALA A 241 14.02 -10.27 -10.94
C ALA A 241 15.06 -9.60 -11.84
N PHE A 242 15.38 -8.34 -11.56
CA PHE A 242 16.52 -7.67 -12.14
C PHE A 242 17.58 -7.43 -11.09
N TYR A 243 18.82 -7.68 -11.48
CA TYR A 243 19.98 -7.45 -10.64
C TYR A 243 21.17 -7.03 -11.51
N GLN A 244 22.01 -6.17 -10.94
CA GLN A 244 23.24 -5.70 -11.55
C GLN A 244 24.44 -6.37 -10.90
N ASN A 245 25.20 -7.14 -11.66
CA ASN A 245 26.52 -7.59 -11.26
C ASN A 245 27.56 -6.50 -11.45
N SER A 246 28.34 -6.22 -10.40
CA SER A 246 29.42 -5.22 -10.39
C SER A 246 30.56 -5.44 -11.41
N GLY A 247 30.52 -6.52 -12.20
CA GLY A 247 31.48 -6.79 -13.28
C GLY A 247 30.90 -7.41 -14.56
N SER A 248 29.63 -7.84 -14.58
CA SER A 248 28.99 -8.47 -15.74
C SER A 248 27.70 -7.78 -16.19
N GLY A 249 27.37 -6.64 -15.59
CA GLY A 249 26.21 -5.83 -15.97
C GLY A 249 24.89 -6.35 -15.42
N GLY A 250 23.80 -5.79 -15.94
CA GLY A 250 22.43 -6.09 -15.53
C GLY A 250 21.89 -7.35 -16.18
N SER A 251 21.11 -8.15 -15.44
CA SER A 251 20.48 -9.37 -15.94
C SER A 251 19.07 -9.55 -15.36
N TRP A 252 18.18 -10.08 -16.21
CA TRP A 252 16.82 -10.49 -15.83
C TRP A 252 16.77 -12.00 -15.54
N TYR A 253 16.03 -12.36 -14.50
CA TYR A 253 15.80 -13.75 -14.09
C TYR A 253 14.30 -13.97 -13.90
N THR A 254 13.72 -14.85 -14.71
CA THR A 254 12.29 -15.12 -14.74
C THR A 254 11.95 -16.39 -13.99
N GLN A 255 10.87 -16.36 -13.20
CA GLN A 255 10.28 -17.51 -12.52
C GLN A 255 8.78 -17.55 -12.79
N SER A 256 8.29 -18.69 -13.28
CA SER A 256 6.85 -18.92 -13.37
C SER A 256 6.26 -19.20 -12.00
N LEU A 257 5.08 -18.63 -11.74
CA LEU A 257 4.36 -18.72 -10.48
C LEU A 257 3.19 -19.69 -10.63
N SER A 258 2.99 -20.53 -9.61
CA SER A 258 1.86 -21.43 -9.47
C SER A 258 0.91 -20.88 -8.40
N GLY A 259 -0.40 -20.98 -8.65
CA GLY A 259 -1.42 -20.49 -7.73
C GLY A 259 -1.71 -19.00 -7.86
N THR A 260 -2.55 -18.50 -6.95
CA THR A 260 -2.97 -17.10 -6.90
C THR A 260 -1.96 -16.29 -6.10
N VAL A 261 -1.31 -15.29 -6.72
CA VAL A 261 -0.42 -14.36 -6.01
C VAL A 261 -1.13 -13.68 -4.84
N LYS A 262 -0.55 -13.83 -3.64
CA LYS A 262 -1.04 -13.24 -2.39
C LYS A 262 -0.24 -12.03 -1.96
N GLY A 263 1.04 -11.98 -2.30
CA GLY A 263 1.87 -10.82 -1.99
C GLY A 263 3.33 -10.99 -2.34
N ALA A 264 4.09 -9.98 -1.94
CA ALA A 264 5.53 -9.90 -2.09
C ALA A 264 6.11 -9.22 -0.85
N VAL A 265 7.31 -9.62 -0.45
CA VAL A 265 8.03 -9.07 0.70
C VAL A 265 9.51 -9.03 0.39
N ALA A 266 10.21 -8.01 0.89
CA ALA A 266 11.65 -7.87 0.74
C ALA A 266 12.31 -7.55 2.07
N SER A 267 13.46 -8.18 2.30
CA SER A 267 14.45 -7.73 3.27
C SER A 267 15.53 -6.92 2.56
N ALA A 268 16.56 -6.48 3.28
CA ALA A 268 17.71 -5.84 2.65
C ALA A 268 18.40 -6.76 1.62
N LYS A 269 18.33 -8.08 1.80
CA LYS A 269 19.09 -9.05 0.98
C LYS A 269 18.24 -9.93 0.09
N ASN A 270 17.02 -10.26 0.52
CA ASN A 270 16.19 -11.27 -0.12
C ASN A 270 14.87 -10.67 -0.56
N ILE A 271 14.25 -11.29 -1.57
CA ILE A 271 12.89 -10.97 -2.01
C ILE A 271 12.12 -12.28 -2.06
N VAL A 272 10.88 -12.29 -1.59
CA VAL A 272 9.96 -13.42 -1.75
C VAL A 272 8.68 -12.95 -2.40
N ILE A 273 8.26 -13.65 -3.45
CA ILE A 273 6.90 -13.60 -3.99
C ILE A 273 6.17 -14.84 -3.49
N TYR A 274 4.94 -14.70 -2.99
CA TYR A 274 4.18 -15.84 -2.47
C TYR A 274 2.75 -15.87 -3.01
N THR A 275 2.30 -17.09 -3.30
CA THR A 275 0.95 -17.41 -3.79
C THR A 275 0.17 -18.12 -2.70
N ASP A 276 -1.00 -18.68 -3.00
CA ASP A 276 -1.71 -19.59 -2.09
C ASP A 276 -1.05 -20.96 -1.97
N THR A 277 -0.21 -21.36 -2.93
CA THR A 277 0.39 -22.71 -2.97
C THR A 277 1.89 -22.71 -2.78
N ASP A 278 2.60 -21.64 -3.11
CA ASP A 278 4.06 -21.63 -3.17
C ASP A 278 4.67 -20.28 -2.74
N ALA A 279 5.91 -20.32 -2.27
CA ALA A 279 6.75 -19.15 -2.06
C ALA A 279 8.01 -19.25 -2.93
N TYR A 280 8.43 -18.13 -3.50
CA TYR A 280 9.54 -18.04 -4.43
C TYR A 280 10.52 -16.99 -3.93
N ALA A 281 11.61 -17.45 -3.32
CA ALA A 281 12.67 -16.56 -2.89
C ALA A 281 13.64 -16.30 -4.04
N PHE A 282 13.93 -15.04 -4.29
CA PHE A 282 15.04 -14.64 -5.15
C PHE A 282 16.22 -14.21 -4.29
N TYR A 283 17.38 -14.77 -4.61
CA TYR A 283 18.62 -14.46 -3.94
C TYR A 283 19.78 -14.34 -4.92
N GLN A 284 20.69 -13.43 -4.59
CA GLN A 284 21.89 -13.11 -5.35
C GLN A 284 23.12 -13.76 -4.70
N ASN A 285 23.78 -14.68 -5.40
CA ASN A 285 25.13 -15.07 -5.01
C ASN A 285 26.16 -14.09 -5.56
N SER A 286 27.00 -13.53 -4.68
CA SER A 286 28.17 -12.75 -5.06
C SER A 286 29.14 -13.64 -5.87
N GLY A 287 29.03 -13.61 -7.20
CA GLY A 287 29.89 -14.34 -8.13
C GLY A 287 29.19 -15.37 -9.04
N SER A 288 27.94 -15.78 -8.77
CA SER A 288 27.22 -16.76 -9.61
C SER A 288 25.84 -16.32 -10.09
N GLY A 289 25.52 -15.03 -9.95
CA GLY A 289 24.27 -14.45 -10.43
C GLY A 289 23.07 -14.71 -9.50
N GLY A 290 21.89 -14.33 -9.99
CA GLY A 290 20.62 -14.49 -9.29
C GLY A 290 20.00 -15.87 -9.47
N ASN A 291 19.40 -16.42 -8.42
CA ASN A 291 18.72 -17.71 -8.45
C ASN A 291 17.37 -17.62 -7.73
N TRP A 292 16.40 -18.36 -8.25
CA TRP A 292 15.08 -18.56 -7.65
C TRP A 292 15.06 -19.86 -6.85
N TYR A 293 14.45 -19.81 -5.67
CA TYR A 293 14.29 -20.92 -4.75
C TYR A 293 12.80 -21.09 -4.45
N PRO A 294 12.09 -21.98 -5.18
CA PRO A 294 10.68 -22.27 -4.91
C PRO A 294 10.51 -23.15 -3.67
N GLN A 295 9.41 -22.96 -2.95
CA GLN A 295 9.00 -23.72 -1.78
C GLN A 295 7.50 -23.89 -1.78
N SER A 296 7.01 -25.13 -1.84
CA SER A 296 5.59 -25.41 -1.70
C SER A 296 5.12 -25.20 -0.26
N LEU A 297 3.94 -24.59 -0.14
CA LEU A 297 3.31 -24.21 1.11
C LEU A 297 2.18 -25.20 1.43
N SER A 298 2.06 -25.53 2.71
CA SER A 298 0.96 -26.32 3.25
C SER A 298 0.08 -25.43 4.10
N GLY A 299 -1.24 -25.54 3.92
CA GLY A 299 -2.24 -24.74 4.62
C GLY A 299 -2.60 -23.44 3.88
N THR A 300 -3.46 -22.65 4.51
CA THR A 300 -3.91 -21.35 3.99
C THR A 300 -2.89 -20.28 4.32
N VAL A 301 -2.34 -19.61 3.31
CA VAL A 301 -1.41 -18.49 3.50
C VAL A 301 -2.08 -17.35 4.26
N ILE A 302 -1.45 -16.92 5.34
CA ILE A 302 -1.92 -15.82 6.19
C ILE A 302 -1.13 -14.55 5.87
N GLY A 303 0.19 -14.64 5.73
CA GLY A 303 1.02 -13.47 5.49
C GLY A 303 2.51 -13.78 5.42
N ALA A 304 3.29 -12.72 5.48
CA ALA A 304 4.74 -12.77 5.49
C ALA A 304 5.31 -11.66 6.37
N ASP A 305 6.52 -11.87 6.89
CA ASP A 305 7.28 -10.92 7.70
C ASP A 305 8.77 -11.04 7.36
N PHE A 306 9.58 -10.05 7.73
CA PHE A 306 10.99 -10.00 7.35
C PHE A 306 11.84 -9.33 8.42
N SER A 307 13.06 -9.82 8.61
CA SER A 307 14.12 -9.10 9.31
C SER A 307 15.09 -8.50 8.29
N THR A 308 16.21 -7.94 8.75
CA THR A 308 17.27 -7.43 7.85
C THR A 308 17.74 -8.47 6.82
N SER A 309 17.83 -9.76 7.18
CA SER A 309 18.34 -10.81 6.28
C SER A 309 17.40 -11.98 6.06
N ASN A 310 16.34 -12.12 6.84
CA ASN A 310 15.44 -13.27 6.76
C ASN A 310 14.08 -12.83 6.25
N ILE A 311 13.41 -13.72 5.54
CA ILE A 311 12.00 -13.57 5.20
C ILE A 311 11.27 -14.80 5.69
N MET A 312 10.09 -14.62 6.27
CA MET A 312 9.18 -15.69 6.63
C MET A 312 7.87 -15.54 5.87
N VAL A 313 7.38 -16.62 5.30
CA VAL A 313 5.99 -16.76 4.83
C VAL A 313 5.31 -17.75 5.77
N TYR A 314 4.11 -17.44 6.25
CA TYR A 314 3.41 -18.31 7.19
C TYR A 314 1.96 -18.55 6.79
N THR A 315 1.54 -19.77 7.04
CA THR A 315 0.20 -20.30 6.83
C THR A 315 -0.47 -20.54 8.18
N ASN A 316 -1.72 -21.00 8.16
CA ASN A 316 -2.40 -21.45 9.37
C ASN A 316 -1.78 -22.70 10.02
N THR A 317 -0.89 -23.43 9.33
CA THR A 317 -0.30 -24.68 9.84
C THR A 317 1.23 -24.67 9.88
N ASN A 318 1.90 -23.79 9.14
CA ASN A 318 3.34 -23.84 8.94
C ASN A 318 3.94 -22.43 8.82
N ALA A 319 5.19 -22.29 9.26
CA ALA A 319 6.04 -21.15 8.95
C ALA A 319 7.20 -21.60 8.07
N TYR A 320 7.52 -20.83 7.03
CA TYR A 320 8.58 -21.09 6.06
C TYR A 320 9.53 -19.89 6.07
N SER A 321 10.74 -20.08 6.56
CA SER A 321 11.77 -19.05 6.61
C SER A 321 12.81 -19.27 5.53
N PHE A 322 13.09 -18.24 4.76
CA PHE A 322 14.18 -18.21 3.80
C PHE A 322 15.39 -17.49 4.42
N TYR A 323 16.53 -18.17 4.42
CA TYR A 323 17.80 -17.67 4.91
C TYR A 323 18.89 -17.83 3.84
N GLN A 324 19.77 -16.83 3.79
CA GLN A 324 20.99 -16.85 2.99
C GLN A 324 22.16 -17.29 3.86
N ASN A 325 22.91 -18.30 3.43
CA ASN A 325 24.23 -18.55 3.98
C ASN A 325 25.31 -18.01 3.04
N SER A 326 26.25 -17.22 3.55
CA SER A 326 27.40 -16.74 2.78
C SER A 326 28.23 -17.93 2.29
N GLY A 327 28.16 -18.22 0.99
CA GLY A 327 28.92 -19.27 0.31
C GLY A 327 28.16 -20.56 -0.04
N SER A 328 26.92 -20.78 0.44
CA SER A 328 26.16 -22.01 0.16
C SER A 328 24.76 -21.80 -0.44
N GLY A 329 24.46 -20.60 -0.93
CA GLY A 329 23.17 -20.29 -1.53
C GLY A 329 22.04 -20.02 -0.54
N GLY A 330 20.84 -19.85 -1.07
CA GLY A 330 19.61 -19.68 -0.30
C GLY A 330 18.99 -21.01 0.10
N ASN A 331 18.43 -21.07 1.31
CA ASN A 331 17.75 -22.27 1.82
C ASN A 331 16.42 -21.92 2.49
N TRP A 332 15.44 -22.79 2.30
CA TRP A 332 14.16 -22.76 3.00
C TRP A 332 14.18 -23.67 4.23
N TYR A 333 13.62 -23.18 5.32
CA TYR A 333 13.42 -23.90 6.56
C TYR A 333 11.93 -23.86 6.90
N SER A 334 11.36 -25.00 7.27
CA SER A 334 9.95 -25.10 7.62
C SER A 334 9.77 -25.53 9.06
N GLN A 335 8.72 -25.01 9.69
CA GLN A 335 8.29 -25.38 11.04
C GLN A 335 6.76 -25.56 11.04
N SER A 336 6.29 -26.71 11.51
CA SER A 336 4.87 -26.92 11.77
C SER A 336 4.45 -26.14 13.02
N LEU A 337 3.31 -25.48 12.96
CA LEU A 337 2.76 -24.66 14.02
C LEU A 337 1.61 -25.39 14.71
N SER A 338 1.52 -25.25 16.03
CA SER A 338 0.36 -25.68 16.81
C SER A 338 -0.46 -24.46 17.24
N GLY A 339 -1.78 -24.54 17.06
CA GLY A 339 -2.70 -23.44 17.34
C GLY A 339 -2.90 -22.46 16.17
N ASN A 340 -3.74 -21.45 16.38
CA ASN A 340 -4.04 -20.44 15.36
C ASN A 340 -2.97 -19.34 15.38
N VAL A 341 -2.43 -19.00 14.21
CA VAL A 341 -1.52 -17.86 14.08
C VAL A 341 -2.28 -16.56 14.34
N ILE A 342 -1.81 -15.80 15.35
CA ILE A 342 -2.41 -14.51 15.73
C ILE A 342 -1.67 -13.35 15.05
N ASN A 343 -0.34 -13.34 15.09
CA ASN A 343 0.50 -12.30 14.51
C ASN A 343 1.94 -12.79 14.28
N SER A 344 2.73 -11.99 13.56
CA SER A 344 4.19 -12.09 13.41
C SER A 344 4.87 -10.81 13.93
N ILE A 345 6.16 -10.91 14.27
CA ILE A 345 6.98 -9.75 14.65
C ILE A 345 8.44 -10.00 14.24
N SER A 346 9.07 -8.95 13.73
CA SER A 346 10.46 -8.92 13.30
C SER A 346 11.25 -7.86 14.07
N LYS A 347 12.58 -8.02 14.07
CA LYS A 347 13.56 -7.09 14.65
C LYS A 347 14.63 -6.77 13.61
#